data_AF-A0A817TU28-F1
#
_entry.id   AF-A0A817TU28-F1
#
_cell.length_a   1.000
_cell.length_b   1.000
_cell.length_c   1.000
_cell.angle_alpha   90.00
_cell.angle_beta   90.00
_cell.angle_gamma   90.00
#
_symmetry.space_group_name_H-M   'P 1'
#
loop_
_entity.id
_entity.type
_entity.pdbx_description
1 polymer ?
#
loop_
_entity_poly.entity_id
_entity_poly.type
_entity_poly.pdbx_seq_one_letter_code
_entity_poly.pdbx_strand_id
1 'polypeptide(L)'
;DLLSPVTTAILYFASFIVFNVNVIRSGGSLVDILASIVPHLQLPWSRIRFFFVDERFVPFTSDESTYGNYHSKLFRQLPITEKNIIKIDSTLKSVEECALD
;
A
#
# COMPACT_ATOMS: atom_id res chain seq x y z
N ASP A 1 -6.25 -5.74 31.15
CA ASP A 1 -4.89 -5.53 30.62
C ASP A 1 -4.93 -4.69 29.36
N LEU A 2 -4.41 -3.47 29.47
CA LEU A 2 -4.33 -2.50 28.38
C LEU A 2 -3.36 -3.05 27.34
N LEU A 3 -3.86 -3.30 26.13
CA LEU A 3 -3.05 -3.73 24.99
C LEU A 3 -1.81 -2.82 24.87
N SER A 4 -0.62 -3.42 24.76
CA SER A 4 0.64 -2.66 24.70
C SER A 4 0.57 -1.55 23.64
N PRO A 5 1.35 -0.46 23.76
CA PRO A 5 1.36 0.61 22.76
C PRO A 5 1.57 0.08 21.34
N VAL A 6 2.35 -1.00 21.19
CA VAL A 6 2.60 -1.71 19.93
C VAL A 6 1.33 -2.42 19.45
N THR A 7 0.64 -3.15 20.33
CA THR A 7 -0.61 -3.83 19.98
C THR A 7 -1.71 -2.83 19.63
N THR A 8 -1.78 -1.70 20.33
CA THR A 8 -2.71 -0.61 20.02
C THR A 8 -2.36 0.04 18.68
N ALA A 9 -1.09 0.29 18.37
CA ALA A 9 -0.66 0.81 17.07
C ALA A 9 -0.95 -0.19 15.94
N ILE A 10 -0.71 -1.49 16.15
CA ILE A 10 -1.05 -2.56 15.20
C ILE A 10 -2.55 -2.64 15.01
N LEU A 11 -3.36 -2.51 16.06
CA LEU A 11 -4.82 -2.51 15.96
C LEU A 11 -5.35 -1.24 15.31
N TYR A 12 -4.79 -0.06 15.58
CA TYR A 12 -5.13 1.18 14.87
C TYR A 12 -4.73 1.10 13.39
N PHE A 13 -3.56 0.54 13.09
CA PHE A 13 -3.10 0.31 11.73
C PHE A 13 -3.94 -0.76 11.01
N ALA A 14 -4.31 -1.84 11.70
CA ALA A 14 -5.23 -2.85 11.21
C ALA A 14 -6.65 -2.28 11.05
N SER A 15 -7.09 -1.39 11.93
CA SER A 15 -8.37 -0.69 11.82
C SER A 15 -8.36 0.30 10.66
N PHE A 16 -7.23 0.98 10.42
CA PHE A 16 -7.00 1.81 9.24
C PHE A 16 -7.00 0.96 7.96
N ILE A 17 -6.43 -0.24 8.00
CA ILE A 17 -6.53 -1.24 6.92
C ILE A 17 -7.96 -1.73 6.71
N VAL A 18 -8.73 -1.91 7.79
CA VAL A 18 -10.15 -2.31 7.75
C VAL A 18 -11.05 -1.15 7.28
N PHE A 19 -10.58 0.10 7.36
CA PHE A 19 -11.28 1.29 6.88
C PHE A 19 -11.07 1.57 5.39
N ASN A 20 -11.28 0.58 4.52
CA ASN A 20 -11.51 0.71 3.06
C ASN A 20 -10.56 1.58 2.20
N VAL A 21 -9.55 2.26 2.76
CA VAL A 21 -8.63 3.19 2.09
C VAL A 21 -7.33 3.24 2.90
N ASN A 22 -6.36 2.41 2.55
CA ASN A 22 -4.99 2.61 3.03
C ASN A 22 -4.34 3.67 2.16
N VAL A 23 -4.20 4.89 2.68
CA VAL A 23 -3.42 5.96 2.05
C VAL A 23 -1.94 5.61 2.17
N ILE A 24 -1.36 5.08 1.09
CA ILE A 24 0.07 4.78 1.02
C ILE A 24 0.80 6.08 0.67
N ARG A 25 1.42 6.73 1.67
CA ARG A 25 2.17 8.00 1.50
C ARG A 25 3.70 7.85 1.62
N SER A 26 4.18 6.68 2.01
CA SER A 26 5.59 6.46 2.33
C SER A 26 6.12 5.24 1.58
N GLY A 27 6.97 5.50 0.58
CA GLY A 27 7.99 4.55 0.14
C GLY A 27 9.10 4.38 1.20
N GLY A 28 10.10 3.55 0.93
CA GLY A 28 11.26 3.35 1.82
C GLY A 28 11.04 2.28 2.93
N SER A 29 11.66 2.46 4.10
CA SER A 29 11.74 1.42 5.15
C SER A 29 10.39 0.96 5.73
N LEU A 30 9.33 1.75 5.58
CA LEU A 30 7.99 1.35 6.02
C LEU A 30 7.48 0.14 5.24
N VAL A 31 7.73 0.07 3.91
CA VAL A 31 7.25 -1.07 3.12
C VAL A 31 7.94 -2.37 3.55
N ASP A 32 9.18 -2.30 4.01
CA ASP A 32 9.92 -3.45 4.51
C ASP A 32 9.32 -3.96 5.83
N ILE A 33 8.93 -3.06 6.73
CA ILE A 33 8.23 -3.40 7.97
C ILE A 33 6.87 -4.03 7.65
N LEU A 34 6.10 -3.44 6.74
CA LEU A 34 4.80 -3.97 6.34
C LEU A 34 4.92 -5.34 5.68
N ALA A 35 5.90 -5.52 4.80
CA ALA A 35 6.19 -6.81 4.17
C ALA A 35 6.54 -7.89 5.20
N SER A 36 7.10 -7.53 6.37
CA SER A 36 7.41 -8.48 7.44
C SER A 36 6.24 -8.86 8.34
N ILE A 37 5.16 -8.07 8.38
CA ILE A 37 4.04 -8.27 9.32
C ILE A 37 2.75 -8.64 8.60
N VAL A 38 2.41 -7.90 7.55
CA VAL A 38 1.10 -7.94 6.87
C VAL A 38 0.78 -9.32 6.26
N PRO A 39 1.72 -10.05 5.62
CA PRO A 39 1.44 -11.39 5.08
C PRO A 39 1.03 -12.43 6.13
N HIS A 40 1.36 -12.20 7.41
CA HIS A 40 1.02 -13.10 8.51
C HIS A 40 -0.37 -12.80 9.12
N LEU A 41 -1.05 -11.74 8.67
CA LEU A 41 -2.38 -11.39 9.15
C LEU A 41 -3.48 -12.19 8.42
N GLN A 42 -4.46 -12.68 9.18
CA GLN A 42 -5.64 -13.32 8.61
C GLN A 42 -6.72 -12.27 8.33
N LEU A 43 -6.67 -11.69 7.14
CA LEU A 43 -7.59 -10.63 6.70
C LEU A 43 -8.47 -11.09 5.53
N PRO A 44 -9.67 -10.50 5.34
CA PRO A 44 -10.52 -10.76 4.19
C PRO A 44 -9.98 -10.06 2.93
N TRP A 45 -8.86 -10.54 2.39
CA TRP A 45 -8.10 -9.92 1.29
C TRP A 45 -8.93 -9.55 0.05
N SER A 46 -9.94 -10.36 -0.29
CA SER A 46 -10.84 -10.10 -1.42
C SER A 46 -11.66 -8.81 -1.28
N ARG A 47 -11.82 -8.30 -0.06
CA ARG A 47 -12.56 -7.06 0.25
C ARG A 47 -11.64 -5.85 0.47
N ILE A 48 -10.34 -6.08 0.62
CA ILE A 48 -9.37 -5.02 0.90
C ILE A 48 -8.95 -4.35 -0.40
N ARG A 49 -8.86 -3.01 -0.37
CA ARG A 49 -8.34 -2.20 -1.47
C ARG A 49 -7.21 -1.31 -0.97
N PHE A 50 -6.16 -1.19 -1.78
CA PHE A 50 -4.99 -0.34 -1.55
C PHE A 50 -5.07 0.86 -2.50
N PHE A 51 -4.89 2.07 -1.95
CA PHE A 51 -4.96 3.30 -2.73
C PHE A 51 -3.66 4.07 -2.58
N PHE A 52 -3.03 4.42 -3.69
CA PHE A 52 -1.91 5.34 -3.71
C PHE A 52 -2.44 6.76 -3.78
N VAL A 53 -2.05 7.61 -2.82
CA VAL A 53 -2.49 9.02 -2.78
C VAL A 53 -1.43 9.94 -3.39
N ASP A 54 -0.19 9.48 -3.40
CA ASP A 54 0.90 10.07 -4.15
C ASP A 54 1.70 8.98 -4.86
N GLU A 55 2.23 9.34 -6.01
CA GLU A 55 3.22 8.55 -6.71
C GLU A 55 4.20 9.50 -7.40
N ARG A 56 5.47 9.08 -7.50
CA ARG A 56 6.48 9.82 -8.24
C ARG A 56 6.22 9.64 -9.73
N PHE A 57 6.35 10.71 -10.52
CA PHE A 57 6.24 10.63 -11.98
C PHE A 57 7.49 9.99 -12.59
N VAL A 58 7.63 8.68 -12.38
CA VAL A 58 8.72 7.82 -12.83
C VAL A 58 8.14 6.47 -13.25
N PRO A 59 8.85 5.68 -14.09
CA PRO A 59 8.43 4.32 -14.40
C PRO A 59 8.29 3.46 -13.14
N PHE A 60 7.31 2.55 -13.09
CA PHE A 60 7.11 1.63 -11.96
C PHE A 60 8.28 0.67 -11.70
N THR A 61 9.21 0.53 -12.65
CA THR A 61 10.46 -0.21 -12.48
C THR A 61 11.55 0.59 -11.76
N SER A 62 11.35 1.88 -11.53
CA SER A 62 12.27 2.72 -10.78
C SER A 62 12.21 2.38 -9.29
N ASP A 63 13.36 2.39 -8.62
CA ASP A 63 13.45 2.25 -7.16
C ASP A 63 12.77 3.41 -6.41
N GLU A 64 12.52 4.52 -7.10
CA GLU A 64 11.78 5.68 -6.57
C GLU A 64 10.26 5.53 -6.72
N SER A 65 9.77 4.50 -7.43
CA SER A 65 8.32 4.24 -7.54
C SER A 65 7.79 3.65 -6.24
N THR A 66 6.78 4.31 -5.69
CA THR A 66 6.07 3.87 -4.49
C THR A 66 5.32 2.58 -4.77
N TYR A 67 4.56 2.54 -5.87
CA TYR A 67 3.88 1.34 -6.33
C TYR A 67 4.87 0.21 -6.62
N GLY A 68 5.97 0.50 -7.32
CA GLY A 68 7.00 -0.49 -7.65
C GLY A 68 7.57 -1.18 -6.40
N ASN A 69 7.87 -0.39 -5.37
CA ASN A 69 8.33 -0.89 -4.07
C ASN A 69 7.28 -1.75 -3.36
N TYR A 70 6.03 -1.27 -3.28
CA TYR A 70 4.95 -2.03 -2.63
C TYR A 70 4.59 -3.31 -3.38
N HIS A 71 4.57 -3.25 -4.71
CA HIS A 71 4.30 -4.39 -5.55
C HIS A 71 5.38 -5.47 -5.38
N SER A 72 6.66 -5.09 -5.49
CA SER A 72 7.77 -6.04 -5.38
C SER A 72 7.92 -6.65 -3.98
N LYS A 73 7.76 -5.85 -2.92
CA LYS A 73 8.05 -6.26 -1.54
C LYS A 73 6.85 -6.79 -0.79
N LEU A 74 5.66 -6.22 -0.97
CA LEU A 74 4.47 -6.56 -0.16
C LEU A 74 3.41 -7.31 -0.96
N PHE A 75 2.90 -6.72 -2.04
CA PHE A 75 1.70 -7.26 -2.72
C PHE A 75 1.89 -8.65 -3.31
N ARG A 76 3.10 -8.99 -3.76
CA ARG A 76 3.44 -10.35 -4.21
C ARG A 76 3.32 -11.42 -3.13
N GLN A 77 3.30 -11.04 -1.86
CA GLN A 77 3.16 -11.95 -0.72
C GLN A 77 1.70 -12.08 -0.27
N LEU A 78 0.78 -11.26 -0.78
CA LEU A 78 -0.61 -11.23 -0.35
C LEU A 78 -1.51 -11.96 -1.36
N PRO A 79 -2.56 -12.66 -0.92
CA PRO A 79 -3.51 -13.30 -1.82
C PRO A 79 -4.53 -12.28 -2.36
N ILE A 80 -4.03 -11.28 -3.07
CA ILE A 80 -4.81 -10.20 -3.70
C ILE A 80 -4.64 -10.23 -5.23
N THR A 81 -5.47 -9.46 -5.94
CA THR A 81 -5.42 -9.28 -7.39
C THR A 81 -5.15 -7.81 -7.74
N GLU A 82 -4.83 -7.50 -8.99
CA GLU A 82 -4.69 -6.10 -9.46
C GLU A 82 -5.94 -5.26 -9.17
N LYS A 83 -7.14 -5.86 -9.12
CA LYS A 83 -8.38 -5.14 -8.79
C LYS A 83 -8.41 -4.60 -7.34
N ASN A 84 -7.57 -5.16 -6.48
CA ASN A 84 -7.40 -4.69 -5.11
C ASN A 84 -6.47 -3.48 -5.04
N ILE A 85 -5.77 -3.13 -6.11
CA ILE A 85 -4.73 -2.10 -6.11
C ILE A 85 -5.16 -0.96 -7.04
N ILE A 86 -5.41 0.20 -6.45
CA ILE A 86 -5.76 1.43 -7.16
C ILE A 86 -4.53 2.31 -7.13
N LYS A 87 -3.82 2.35 -8.26
CA LYS A 87 -2.57 3.08 -8.46
C LYS A 87 -2.81 4.27 -9.39
N ILE A 88 -2.00 5.31 -9.22
CA ILE A 88 -1.96 6.46 -10.13
C ILE A 88 -1.21 6.01 -11.38
N ASP A 89 -1.78 6.22 -12.57
CA ASP A 89 -1.12 5.89 -13.83
C ASP A 89 0.01 6.89 -14.15
N SER A 90 1.24 6.55 -13.75
CA SER A 90 2.44 7.34 -14.06
C SER A 90 2.93 7.21 -15.50
N THR A 91 2.21 6.46 -16.36
CA THR A 91 2.54 6.33 -17.79
C THR A 91 1.84 7.37 -18.68
N LEU A 92 0.93 8.17 -18.10
CA LEU A 92 0.27 9.28 -18.77
C LEU A 92 1.25 10.41 -19.11
N LYS A 93 0.89 11.29 -20.04
CA LYS A 93 1.85 12.19 -20.70
C LYS A 93 2.32 13.34 -19.81
N SER A 94 1.54 13.71 -18.80
CA SER A 94 1.88 14.77 -17.86
C SER A 94 1.35 14.48 -16.46
N VAL A 95 1.90 15.20 -15.47
CA VAL A 95 1.48 15.10 -14.06
C VAL A 95 0.01 15.50 -13.89
N GLU A 96 -0.46 16.46 -14.68
CA GLU A 96 -1.86 16.91 -14.68
C GLU A 96 -2.81 15.83 -15.20
N GLU A 97 -2.42 15.08 -16.24
CA GLU A 97 -3.19 13.93 -16.72
C GLU A 97 -3.22 12.82 -15.66
N CYS A 98 -2.09 12.55 -14.98
CA CYS A 98 -2.02 11.60 -13.86
C CYS A 98 -2.94 11.98 -12.69
N ALA A 99 -3.17 13.27 -12.45
CA ALA A 99 -4.00 13.74 -11.34
C ALA A 99 -5.52 13.64 -11.59
N LEU A 100 -5.92 13.42 -12.85
CA LEU A 100 -7.33 13.35 -13.26
C LEU A 100 -7.86 11.91 -13.43
N ASP A 101 -6.98 10.92 -13.33
CA ASP A 101 -7.27 9.47 -13.35
C ASP A 101 -7.92 9.00 -12.02
#